data_AF-A0A811NZC6-F1
#
_entry.id   AF-A0A811NZC6-F1
#
_cell.length_a   1.000
_cell.length_b   1.000
_cell.length_c   1.000
_cell.angle_alpha   90.00
_cell.angle_beta   90.00
_cell.angle_gamma   90.00
#
_symmetry.space_group_name_H-M   'P 1'
#
loop_
_entity.id
_entity.type
_entity.pdbx_description
1 polymer ?
#
loop_
_entity_poly.entity_id
_entity_poly.type
_entity_poly.pdbx_seq_one_letter_code
_entity_poly.pdbx_strand_id
1 'polypeptide(L)'
;MTLDAHYLRGSMAAIYLLLKHASCPESVFFHFLAADGGGAPTVAEVWAAVAASFPSLRFEIYPFHADAIAGLISVSVCTALEAPLNYAWNHLADLLPRCVPRAI
;
A
#
# COMPACT_ATOMS: atom_id res chain seq x y z
N MET A 1 0.88 0.64 -4.34
CA MET A 1 0.36 -0.73 -4.17
C MET A 1 -0.19 -0.87 -2.75
N THR A 2 -1.31 -1.56 -2.56
CA THR A 2 -1.85 -1.80 -1.21
C THR A 2 -1.17 -3.01 -0.56
N LEU A 3 -0.88 -2.92 0.74
CA LEU A 3 -0.30 -3.98 1.56
C LEU A 3 -1.29 -4.29 2.70
N ASP A 4 -2.00 -5.39 2.52
CA ASP A 4 -2.89 -5.96 3.52
C ASP A 4 -2.34 -7.33 3.93
N ALA A 5 -2.55 -7.74 5.19
CA ALA A 5 -2.08 -9.04 5.69
C ALA A 5 -2.56 -10.22 4.82
N HIS A 6 -3.80 -10.17 4.34
CA HIS A 6 -4.40 -11.18 3.49
C HIS A 6 -3.70 -11.25 2.12
N TYR A 7 -3.19 -10.12 1.62
CA TYR A 7 -2.55 -10.01 0.31
C TYR A 7 -1.03 -9.89 0.36
N LEU A 8 -0.43 -9.93 1.56
CA LEU A 8 1.01 -9.71 1.76
C LEU A 8 1.84 -10.69 0.92
N ARG A 9 1.49 -11.98 0.94
CA ARG A 9 2.22 -12.99 0.15
C ARG A 9 2.20 -12.69 -1.36
N GLY A 10 1.03 -12.33 -1.90
CA GLY A 10 0.88 -11.98 -3.32
C GLY A 10 1.62 -10.69 -3.67
N SER A 11 1.55 -9.70 -2.78
CA SER A 11 2.27 -8.43 -2.85
C SER A 11 3.77 -8.62 -2.92
N MET A 12 4.34 -9.47 -2.05
CA MET A 12 5.77 -9.80 -2.06
C MET A 12 6.18 -10.49 -3.37
N ALA A 13 5.36 -11.41 -3.89
CA ALA A 13 5.61 -12.05 -5.18
C ALA A 13 5.59 -11.03 -6.34
N ALA A 14 4.64 -10.08 -6.32
CA ALA A 14 4.56 -9.03 -7.32
C ALA A 14 5.78 -8.08 -7.29
N ILE A 15 6.22 -7.67 -6.10
CA ILE A 15 7.45 -6.87 -5.91
C ILE A 15 8.65 -7.63 -6.50
N TYR A 16 8.81 -8.91 -6.14
CA TYR A 16 9.89 -9.74 -6.65
C TYR A 16 9.87 -9.83 -8.19
N LEU A 17 8.70 -10.06 -8.79
CA LEU A 17 8.56 -10.14 -10.24
C LEU A 17 8.89 -8.81 -10.93
N LEU A 18 8.42 -7.68 -10.39
CA LEU A 18 8.74 -6.35 -10.92
C LEU A 18 10.25 -6.10 -10.87
N LEU A 19 10.91 -6.36 -9.75
CA LEU A 19 12.36 -6.18 -9.62
C LEU A 19 13.13 -7.11 -10.56
N LYS A 20 12.69 -8.37 -10.70
CA LYS A 20 13.33 -9.35 -11.56
C LYS A 20 13.26 -8.99 -13.05
N HIS A 21 12.18 -8.35 -13.47
CA HIS A 21 11.92 -8.05 -14.88
C HIS A 21 12.14 -6.58 -15.26
N ALA A 22 12.37 -5.70 -14.29
CA ALA A 22 12.74 -4.31 -14.56
C ALA A 22 14.16 -4.23 -15.15
N SER A 23 14.33 -3.43 -16.19
CA SER A 23 15.66 -3.16 -16.75
C SER A 23 16.55 -2.32 -15.82
N CYS A 24 15.94 -1.52 -14.94
CA CYS A 24 16.64 -0.67 -13.96
C CYS A 24 15.88 -0.71 -12.61
N PRO A 25 15.97 -1.79 -11.82
CA PRO A 25 15.21 -1.94 -10.58
C PRO A 25 15.54 -0.87 -9.54
N GLU A 26 16.77 -0.35 -9.54
CA GLU A 26 17.23 0.71 -8.64
C GLU A 26 16.55 2.05 -8.93
N SER A 27 15.95 2.23 -10.12
CA SER A 27 15.21 3.43 -10.48
C SER A 27 13.74 3.41 -10.02
N VAL A 28 13.24 2.23 -9.63
CA VAL A 28 11.88 2.05 -9.15
C VAL A 28 11.78 2.47 -7.68
N PHE A 29 10.70 3.15 -7.32
CA PHE A 29 10.35 3.47 -5.94
C PHE A 29 8.94 2.96 -5.66
N PHE A 30 8.76 2.19 -4.60
CA PHE A 30 7.46 1.62 -4.26
C PHE A 30 6.76 2.48 -3.20
N HIS A 31 5.56 2.94 -3.53
CA HIS A 31 4.66 3.57 -2.55
C HIS A 31 3.62 2.54 -2.11
N PHE A 32 3.60 2.22 -0.83
CA PHE A 32 2.66 1.26 -0.25
C PHE A 32 1.60 1.92 0.61
N LEU A 33 0.40 1.37 0.61
CA LEU A 33 -0.70 1.75 1.50
C LEU A 33 -1.00 0.58 2.41
N ALA A 34 -0.90 0.75 3.72
CA ALA A 34 -1.20 -0.30 4.69
C ALA A 34 -2.32 0.15 5.63
N ALA A 35 -3.28 -0.74 5.91
CA ALA A 35 -4.29 -0.48 6.92
C ALA A 35 -3.62 -0.31 8.29
N ASP A 36 -4.04 0.69 9.05
CA ASP A 36 -3.59 0.88 10.42
C ASP A 36 -4.79 0.83 11.37
N GLY A 37 -4.94 -0.29 12.09
CA GLY A 37 -6.06 -0.58 13.00
C GLY A 37 -6.80 -1.89 12.69
N GLY A 38 -7.84 -2.19 13.48
CA GLY A 38 -8.79 -3.29 13.20
C GLY A 38 -8.23 -4.72 13.27
N GLY A 39 -7.10 -4.95 13.93
CA GLY A 39 -6.43 -6.26 14.01
C GLY A 39 -5.51 -6.56 12.82
N ALA A 40 -5.29 -5.59 11.92
CA ALA A 40 -4.26 -5.66 10.90
C ALA A 40 -2.84 -5.50 11.51
N PRO A 41 -1.79 -6.02 10.85
CA PRO A 41 -0.40 -5.77 11.24
C PRO A 41 -0.10 -4.28 11.23
N THR A 42 0.72 -3.84 12.18
CA THR A 42 1.17 -2.45 12.25
C THR A 42 2.03 -2.11 11.04
N VAL A 43 2.08 -0.81 10.69
CA VAL A 43 2.97 -0.32 9.61
C VAL A 43 4.43 -0.72 9.86
N ALA A 44 4.88 -0.72 11.12
CA ALA A 44 6.24 -1.12 11.48
C ALA A 44 6.52 -2.60 11.18
N GLU A 45 5.57 -3.50 11.47
CA GLU A 45 5.71 -4.93 11.16
C GLU A 45 5.75 -5.18 9.65
N VAL A 46 4.86 -4.51 8.91
CA VAL A 46 4.85 -4.60 7.44
C VAL A 46 6.16 -4.06 6.86
N TRP A 47 6.62 -2.91 7.34
CA TRP A 47 7.89 -2.31 6.93
C TRP A 47 9.06 -3.27 7.15
N ALA A 48 9.14 -3.87 8.34
CA ALA A 48 10.19 -4.82 8.68
C ALA A 48 10.16 -6.06 7.77
N ALA A 49 8.97 -6.59 7.46
CA ALA A 49 8.83 -7.73 6.56
C ALA A 49 9.29 -7.42 5.12
N VAL A 50 8.95 -6.23 4.61
CA VAL A 50 9.36 -5.78 3.27
C VAL A 50 10.87 -5.54 3.22
N ALA A 51 11.41 -4.79 4.19
CA ALA A 51 12.84 -4.49 4.27
C ALA A 51 13.71 -5.75 4.43
N ALA A 52 13.26 -6.73 5.24
CA ALA A 52 13.96 -7.99 5.42
C ALA A 52 13.98 -8.84 4.14
N SER A 53 12.90 -8.81 3.35
CA SER A 53 12.79 -9.60 2.13
C SER A 53 13.46 -8.94 0.92
N PHE A 54 13.50 -7.61 0.88
CA PHE A 54 14.09 -6.83 -0.20
C PHE A 54 15.00 -5.72 0.34
N PRO A 55 16.22 -6.04 0.80
CA PRO A 55 17.10 -5.07 1.48
C PRO A 55 17.47 -3.84 0.65
N SER A 56 17.50 -3.97 -0.68
CA SER A 56 17.83 -2.88 -1.61
C SER A 56 16.60 -2.14 -2.14
N LEU A 57 15.38 -2.50 -1.70
CA LEU A 57 14.17 -1.87 -2.16
C LEU A 57 14.05 -0.44 -1.61
N ARG A 58 13.78 0.51 -2.50
CA ARG A 58 13.40 1.86 -2.08
C ARG A 58 11.89 1.95 -2.02
N PHE A 59 11.36 2.21 -0.83
CA PHE A 59 9.92 2.27 -0.63
C PHE A 59 9.52 3.15 0.54
N GLU A 60 8.25 3.55 0.54
CA GLU A 60 7.58 4.26 1.64
C GLU A 60 6.24 3.56 1.92
N ILE A 61 5.83 3.50 3.20
CA ILE A 61 4.52 2.96 3.59
C ILE A 61 3.70 4.05 4.23
N TYR A 62 2.54 4.34 3.63
CA TYR A 62 1.59 5.31 4.15
C TYR A 62 0.50 4.58 4.95
N PRO A 63 0.30 4.92 6.24
CA PRO A 63 -0.80 4.39 7.03
C PRO A 63 -2.13 4.88 6.44
N PHE A 64 -3.08 3.97 6.33
CA PHE A 64 -4.44 4.27 5.92
C PHE A 64 -5.40 3.94 7.07
N HIS A 65 -5.99 4.99 7.63
CA HIS A 65 -7.01 4.88 8.67
C HIS A 65 -8.38 4.87 8.03
N ALA A 66 -8.97 3.67 7.88
CA ALA A 66 -10.31 3.51 7.31
C ALA A 66 -11.37 4.34 8.07
N ASP A 67 -11.20 4.51 9.38
CA ASP A 67 -12.10 5.27 10.25
C ASP A 67 -12.19 6.76 9.85
N ALA A 68 -11.13 7.33 9.28
CA ALA A 68 -11.11 8.71 8.81
C ALA A 68 -12.02 8.93 7.58
N ILE A 69 -12.36 7.85 6.86
CA ILE A 69 -13.10 7.89 5.59
C ILE A 69 -14.46 7.18 5.71
N ALA A 70 -14.65 6.35 6.73
CA ALA A 70 -15.92 5.69 7.02
C ALA A 70 -17.10 6.68 7.20
N GLY A 71 -16.83 7.90 7.67
CA GLY A 71 -17.84 8.97 7.77
C GLY A 71 -18.12 9.71 6.44
N LEU A 72 -17.26 9.53 5.43
CA LEU A 72 -17.36 10.18 4.11
C LEU A 72 -18.00 9.26 3.05
N ILE A 73 -18.12 7.97 3.36
CA ILE A 73 -18.66 6.95 2.45
C ILE A 73 -19.97 6.47 3.04
N SER A 74 -21.07 6.54 2.27
CA SER A 74 -22.34 5.99 2.76
C SER A 74 -22.21 4.49 3.03
N VAL A 75 -22.79 4.02 4.13
CA VAL A 75 -22.70 2.63 4.60
C VAL A 75 -23.08 1.61 3.52
N SER A 76 -24.03 1.95 2.63
CA SER A 76 -24.46 1.11 1.50
C SER A 76 -23.41 0.92 0.42
N VAL A 77 -22.52 1.90 0.21
CA VAL A 77 -21.40 1.82 -0.73
C VAL A 77 -20.24 1.03 -0.11
N CYS A 78 -20.01 1.20 1.20
CA CYS A 78 -18.99 0.45 1.93
C CYS A 78 -19.28 -1.05 1.99
N THR A 79 -20.53 -1.47 2.12
CA THR A 79 -20.90 -2.90 2.13
C THR A 79 -20.81 -3.54 0.75
N ALA A 80 -20.96 -2.76 -0.32
CA ALA A 80 -20.87 -3.25 -1.70
C ALA A 80 -19.42 -3.38 -2.20
N LEU A 81 -18.46 -2.76 -1.53
CA LEU A 81 -17.05 -2.71 -1.93
C LEU A 81 -16.21 -3.35 -0.83
N GLU A 82 -15.89 -4.63 -0.99
CA GLU A 82 -15.41 -5.62 -0.01
C GLU A 82 -14.21 -5.24 0.92
N ALA A 83 -13.62 -4.04 0.85
CA ALA A 83 -12.65 -3.56 1.84
C ALA A 83 -12.46 -2.02 1.79
N PRO A 84 -12.33 -1.32 2.93
CA PRO A 84 -12.03 0.12 2.97
C PRO A 84 -10.75 0.53 2.23
N LEU A 85 -9.78 -0.38 2.14
CA LEU A 85 -8.53 -0.17 1.40
C LEU A 85 -8.74 0.08 -0.10
N ASN A 86 -9.86 -0.37 -0.66
CA ASN A 86 -10.20 -0.13 -2.07
C ASN A 86 -10.51 1.35 -2.34
N TYR A 87 -10.92 2.12 -1.32
CA TYR A 87 -11.17 3.55 -1.45
C TYR A 87 -9.91 4.39 -1.22
N ALA A 88 -8.86 3.80 -0.64
CA ALA A 88 -7.56 4.47 -0.46
C ALA A 88 -6.97 4.94 -1.80
N TRP A 89 -7.31 4.25 -2.90
CA TRP A 89 -6.87 4.62 -4.24
C TRP A 89 -7.32 6.02 -4.67
N ASN A 90 -8.53 6.44 -4.25
CA ASN A 90 -9.06 7.76 -4.59
C ASN A 90 -8.32 8.90 -3.87
N HIS A 91 -7.65 8.60 -2.76
CA HIS A 91 -6.90 9.56 -1.95
C HIS A 91 -5.38 9.47 -2.18
N LEU A 92 -4.94 8.63 -3.12
CA LEU A 92 -3.53 8.33 -3.34
C LEU A 92 -2.75 9.58 -3.79
N ALA A 93 -3.39 10.49 -4.52
CA ALA A 93 -2.79 11.76 -4.92
C ALA A 93 -2.44 12.67 -3.73
N ASP A 94 -3.24 12.64 -2.66
CA ASP A 94 -3.01 13.44 -1.46
C ASP A 94 -1.90 12.85 -0.56
N LEU A 95 -1.66 11.54 -0.69
CA LEU A 95 -0.67 10.80 0.10
C LEU A 95 0.72 10.83 -0.53
N LEU A 96 0.81 10.93 -1.85
CA LEU A 96 2.09 11.00 -2.55
C LEU A 96 2.79 12.35 -2.32
N PRO A 97 4.13 12.37 -2.22
CA PRO A 97 4.88 13.62 -2.18
C PRO A 97 4.59 14.47 -3.42
N ARG A 98 4.46 15.79 -3.26
CA ARG A 98 4.18 16.74 -4.36
C ARG A 98 5.22 16.69 -5.50
N CYS A 99 6.40 16.14 -5.25
CA CYS A 99 7.45 15.94 -6.23
C CYS A 99 7.25 14.70 -7.12
N VAL A 100 6.22 13.87 -6.87
CA VAL A 100 5.88 12.71 -7.69
C VAL A 100 4.85 13.13 -8.75
N PRO A 101 5.26 13.38 -10.00
CA PRO A 101 4.34 13.83 -11.05
C PRO A 101 3.45 12.69 -11.60
N ARG A 102 3.83 11.43 -11.35
CA ARG A 102 3.13 10.24 -11.86
C ARG A 102 3.48 9.00 -11.03
N ALA A 103 2.46 8.19 -10.76
CA ALA A 103 2.57 6.82 -10.24
C ALA A 103 1.76 5.87 -11.15
N ILE A 104 2.04 4.56 -11.08
CA ILE A 104 1.38 3.50 -11.85
C ILE A 104 0.76 2.50 -10.87
#